data_AF-A0AAD8YJZ2-F1
#
_entry.id   AF-A0AAD8YJZ2-F1
#
_cell.length_a   1.000
_cell.length_b   1.000
_cell.length_c   1.000
_cell.angle_alpha   90.00
_cell.angle_beta   90.00
_cell.angle_gamma   90.00
#
_symmetry.space_group_name_H-M   'P 1'
#
loop_
_entity.id
_entity.type
_entity.pdbx_description
1 polymer ?
#
loop_
_entity_poly.entity_id
_entity_poly.type
_entity_poly.pdbx_seq_one_letter_code
_entity_poly.pdbx_strand_id
1 'polypeptide(L)'
;MQEAPVVHFMCDSKMRVRFLTHFYAFLFFESWEQDLFTKRFVRDHLRYADEIQCAAARVVAAIRDRARRRDPTGNSNGDFDSFHIRKLSIQKCMVEADQIYENSKDELQENATVFVATDHKEKPFFKALADHYDLVFLSDFKEELKDVNTNYFGMIDQLVASRGRVFFGCTLQLFRVSSFVCEDITRRRIRWRAGIAASFLNPITIRARKRNRCINLTRLCNFLITHVSFQSAGEI
;
A
#
# COMPACT_ATOMS: atom_id res chain seq x y z
N MET A 1 23.12 16.77 -4.90
CA MET A 1 22.33 16.01 -3.91
C MET A 1 22.84 14.58 -3.73
N GLN A 2 23.30 13.90 -4.80
CA GLN A 2 23.77 12.50 -4.72
C GLN A 2 24.94 12.25 -3.77
N GLU A 3 25.81 13.25 -3.56
CA GLU A 3 26.94 13.16 -2.62
C GLU A 3 26.59 13.64 -1.19
N ALA A 4 25.37 14.09 -0.95
CA ALA A 4 24.99 14.60 0.37
C ALA A 4 24.83 13.42 1.35
N PRO A 5 25.47 13.44 2.54
CA PRO A 5 25.36 12.35 3.49
C PRO A 5 23.99 12.28 4.15
N VAL A 6 23.27 13.40 4.25
CA VAL A 6 21.94 13.51 4.84
C VAL A 6 21.10 14.52 4.06
N VAL A 7 19.85 14.19 3.80
CA VAL A 7 18.82 15.11 3.28
C VAL A 7 17.81 15.38 4.38
N HIS A 8 17.50 16.65 4.65
CA HIS A 8 16.47 17.04 5.61
C HIS A 8 15.50 18.05 4.99
N PHE A 9 14.23 17.95 5.37
CA PHE A 9 13.24 18.99 5.04
C PHE A 9 13.34 20.12 6.08
N MET A 10 13.38 21.35 5.58
CA MET A 10 13.39 22.56 6.41
C MET A 10 11.95 22.94 6.73
N CYS A 11 11.64 23.19 8.01
CA CYS A 11 10.31 23.65 8.42
C CYS A 11 10.22 25.19 8.39
N ASP A 12 11.29 25.87 8.82
CA ASP A 12 11.41 27.32 8.81
C ASP A 12 12.80 27.71 8.29
N SER A 13 12.84 28.54 7.24
CA SER A 13 14.08 28.97 6.59
C SER A 13 14.89 29.96 7.43
N LYS A 14 14.23 30.78 8.27
CA LYS A 14 14.86 31.77 9.14
C LYS A 14 15.47 31.11 10.38
N MET A 15 14.71 30.22 11.02
CA MET A 15 15.18 29.53 12.24
C MET A 15 16.09 28.34 11.95
N ARG A 16 16.19 27.92 10.69
CA ARG A 16 16.98 26.76 10.26
C ARG A 16 16.64 25.46 11.00
N VAL A 17 15.37 25.28 11.35
CA VAL A 17 14.90 24.09 12.07
C VAL A 17 14.56 22.94 11.11
N ARG A 18 14.93 21.73 11.54
CA ARG A 18 14.67 20.48 10.82
C ARG A 18 13.25 20.01 11.07
N PHE A 19 12.60 19.48 10.04
CA PHE A 19 11.34 18.78 10.20
C PHE A 19 11.57 17.43 10.88
N LEU A 20 11.12 17.30 12.13
CA LEU A 20 11.12 16.05 12.88
C LEU A 20 9.68 15.58 13.01
N THR A 21 9.37 14.46 12.37
CA THR A 21 8.06 13.82 12.45
C THR A 21 8.21 12.32 12.59
N HIS A 22 7.11 11.65 12.93
CA HIS A 22 7.09 10.19 12.97
C HIS A 22 7.16 9.61 11.55
N PHE A 23 7.77 8.42 11.42
CA PHE A 23 7.93 7.72 10.14
C PHE A 23 6.61 7.39 9.43
N TYR A 24 5.49 7.47 10.16
CA TYR A 24 4.14 7.25 9.66
C TYR A 24 3.36 8.57 9.42
N ALA A 25 4.04 9.71 9.38
CA ALA A 25 3.39 10.96 9.01
C ALA A 25 3.12 11.04 7.50
N PHE A 26 2.00 11.66 7.14
CA PHE A 26 1.75 12.04 5.75
C PHE A 26 2.39 13.39 5.48
N LEU A 27 3.32 13.41 4.52
CA LEU A 27 3.94 14.63 4.01
C LEU A 27 3.20 15.06 2.75
N PHE A 28 2.63 16.26 2.79
CA PHE A 28 2.02 16.93 1.64
C PHE A 28 2.86 18.15 1.28
N PHE A 29 3.08 18.34 -0.02
CA PHE A 29 3.76 19.52 -0.55
C PHE A 29 2.73 20.40 -1.27
N GLU A 30 2.93 21.72 -1.18
CA GLU A 30 2.06 22.69 -1.85
C GLU A 30 2.15 22.55 -3.38
N SER A 31 3.36 22.33 -3.91
CA SER A 31 3.60 22.04 -5.32
C SER A 31 3.54 20.53 -5.60
N TRP A 32 2.79 20.15 -6.64
CA TRP A 32 2.68 18.76 -7.08
C TRP A 32 3.99 18.24 -7.70
N GLU A 33 4.79 19.12 -8.32
CA GLU A 33 6.11 18.77 -8.85
C GLU A 33 7.05 18.36 -7.72
N GLN A 34 7.06 19.13 -6.62
CA GLN A 34 7.85 18.83 -5.44
C GLN A 34 7.38 17.56 -4.74
N ASP A 35 6.05 17.36 -4.65
CA ASP A 35 5.45 16.15 -4.09
C ASP A 35 5.90 14.90 -4.85
N LEU A 36 5.77 14.89 -6.17
CA LEU A 36 6.17 13.76 -7.02
C LEU A 36 7.68 13.53 -6.98
N PHE A 37 8.48 14.60 -7.11
CA PHE A 37 9.94 14.49 -7.05
C PHE A 37 10.38 13.90 -5.72
N THR A 38 9.86 14.41 -4.61
CA THR A 38 10.27 13.99 -3.27
C THR A 38 9.86 12.56 -2.99
N LYS A 39 8.64 12.15 -3.34
CA LYS A 39 8.18 10.76 -3.17
C LYS A 39 9.03 9.79 -3.98
N ARG A 40 9.37 10.14 -5.24
CA ARG A 40 10.28 9.33 -6.08
C ARG A 40 11.69 9.28 -5.50
N PHE A 41 12.19 10.41 -5.03
CA PHE A 41 13.51 10.49 -4.40
C PHE A 41 13.59 9.57 -3.18
N VAL A 42 12.63 9.66 -2.26
CA VAL A 42 12.56 8.77 -1.09
C VAL A 42 12.41 7.31 -1.52
N ARG A 43 11.52 6.99 -2.47
CA ARG A 43 11.34 5.63 -3.00
C ARG A 43 12.65 5.04 -3.55
N ASP A 44 13.40 5.83 -4.30
CA ASP A 44 14.58 5.32 -5.02
C ASP A 44 15.78 5.12 -4.09
N HIS A 45 15.87 5.92 -3.02
CA HIS A 45 17.04 5.97 -2.12
C HIS A 45 16.80 5.35 -0.73
N LEU A 46 15.55 5.23 -0.27
CA LEU A 46 15.24 4.59 1.00
C LEU A 46 15.19 3.07 0.80
N ARG A 47 16.17 2.38 1.38
CA ARG A 47 16.30 0.92 1.34
C ARG A 47 16.23 0.37 2.75
N TYR A 48 15.57 -0.77 2.92
CA TYR A 48 15.70 -1.52 4.16
C TYR A 48 17.13 -2.06 4.28
N ALA A 49 17.56 -2.30 5.53
CA ALA A 49 18.82 -2.97 5.81
C ALA A 49 18.88 -4.34 5.10
N ASP A 50 20.08 -4.75 4.70
CA ASP A 50 20.30 -5.98 3.93
C ASP A 50 19.75 -7.23 4.64
N GLU A 51 19.85 -7.28 5.97
CA GLU A 51 19.28 -8.37 6.78
C GLU A 51 17.77 -8.56 6.50
N ILE A 52 17.02 -7.47 6.43
CA ILE A 52 15.57 -7.47 6.18
C ILE A 52 15.29 -7.92 4.74
N GLN A 53 16.07 -7.41 3.77
CA GLN A 53 15.89 -7.77 2.36
C GLN A 53 16.24 -9.23 2.10
N CYS A 54 17.35 -9.72 2.66
CA CYS A 54 17.78 -11.11 2.56
C CYS A 54 16.77 -12.05 3.24
N ALA A 55 16.25 -11.71 4.41
CA ALA A 55 15.22 -12.49 5.09
C ALA A 55 13.94 -12.58 4.24
N ALA A 56 13.46 -11.44 3.72
CA ALA A 56 12.30 -11.42 2.82
C ALA A 56 12.53 -12.23 1.55
N ALA A 57 13.74 -12.20 0.97
CA ALA A 57 14.08 -12.98 -0.20
C ALA A 57 14.01 -14.50 0.05
N ARG A 58 14.47 -14.97 1.23
CA ARG A 58 14.34 -16.38 1.64
C ARG A 58 12.88 -16.81 1.76
N VAL A 59 12.06 -16.00 2.42
CA VAL A 59 10.61 -16.27 2.55
C VAL A 59 9.93 -16.30 1.18
N VAL A 60 10.23 -15.34 0.29
CA VAL A 60 9.69 -15.32 -1.07
C VAL A 60 10.12 -16.56 -1.86
N ALA A 61 11.37 -17.01 -1.73
CA ALA A 61 11.83 -18.24 -2.36
C ALA A 61 11.03 -19.46 -1.87
N ALA A 62 10.84 -19.58 -0.56
CA ALA A 62 10.07 -20.67 0.06
C ALA A 62 8.59 -20.66 -0.38
N ILE A 63 7.95 -19.49 -0.46
CA ILE A 63 6.58 -19.34 -0.97
C ILE A 63 6.50 -19.81 -2.43
N ARG A 64 7.45 -19.38 -3.27
CA ARG A 64 7.50 -19.77 -4.69
C ARG A 64 7.73 -21.27 -4.86
N ASP A 65 8.56 -21.88 -4.02
CA ASP A 65 8.76 -23.33 -3.99
C ASP A 65 7.50 -24.09 -3.59
N ARG A 66 6.72 -23.54 -2.64
CA ARG A 66 5.42 -24.11 -2.26
C ARG A 66 4.43 -24.00 -3.42
N ALA A 67 4.32 -22.83 -4.04
CA ALA A 67 3.41 -22.58 -5.16
C ALA A 67 3.71 -23.51 -6.35
N ARG A 68 5.00 -23.70 -6.70
CA ARG A 68 5.43 -24.66 -7.73
C ARG A 68 5.06 -26.10 -7.41
N ARG A 69 5.24 -26.52 -6.15
CA ARG A 69 4.92 -27.90 -5.72
C ARG A 69 3.43 -28.20 -5.80
N ARG A 70 2.59 -27.18 -5.57
CA ARG A 70 1.13 -27.32 -5.58
C ARG A 70 0.56 -27.38 -7.00
N ASP A 71 1.09 -26.57 -7.91
CA ASP A 71 0.70 -26.57 -9.33
C ASP A 71 1.91 -26.56 -10.26
N PRO A 72 2.56 -27.72 -10.47
CA PRO A 72 3.77 -27.82 -11.30
C PRO A 72 3.53 -27.48 -12.77
N THR A 73 2.30 -27.72 -13.26
CA THR A 73 1.94 -27.58 -14.67
C THR A 73 1.42 -26.20 -15.02
N GLY A 74 0.62 -25.58 -14.15
CA GLY A 74 0.02 -24.26 -14.35
C GLY A 74 0.80 -23.11 -13.72
N ASN A 75 1.68 -23.39 -12.75
CA ASN A 75 2.45 -22.38 -12.03
C ASN A 75 3.94 -22.72 -11.89
N SER A 76 4.60 -23.02 -13.03
CA SER A 76 6.03 -23.32 -13.07
C SER A 76 6.92 -22.18 -12.56
N ASN A 77 6.45 -20.93 -12.64
CA ASN A 77 7.16 -19.76 -12.13
C ASN A 77 7.06 -19.61 -10.60
N GLY A 78 6.12 -20.30 -9.94
CA GLY A 78 5.83 -20.16 -8.51
C GLY A 78 5.20 -18.80 -8.16
N ASP A 79 4.44 -18.22 -9.08
CA ASP A 79 3.71 -16.97 -8.82
C ASP A 79 2.73 -17.16 -7.65
N PHE A 80 2.63 -16.15 -6.80
CA PHE A 80 1.70 -16.11 -5.67
C PHE A 80 1.04 -14.74 -5.62
N ASP A 81 -0.16 -14.65 -5.06
CA ASP A 81 -0.85 -13.39 -4.82
C ASP A 81 -0.73 -12.99 -3.36
N SER A 82 -1.17 -11.79 -3.00
CA SER A 82 -0.94 -11.25 -1.66
C SER A 82 -2.07 -10.39 -1.14
N PHE A 83 -2.34 -10.56 0.16
CA PHE A 83 -3.24 -9.73 0.95
C PHE A 83 -2.44 -9.01 2.03
N HIS A 84 -2.78 -7.74 2.25
CA HIS A 84 -2.44 -7.04 3.48
C HIS A 84 -3.73 -6.71 4.24
N ILE A 85 -3.98 -7.49 5.30
CA ILE A 85 -5.19 -7.42 6.13
C ILE A 85 -4.78 -7.01 7.53
N ARG A 86 -5.15 -5.82 7.95
CA ARG A 86 -4.90 -5.35 9.31
C ARG A 86 -6.21 -5.24 10.09
N LYS A 87 -6.29 -5.92 11.23
CA LYS A 87 -7.46 -5.89 12.10
C LYS A 87 -7.16 -4.97 13.28
N LEU A 88 -7.37 -3.67 13.07
CA LEU A 88 -7.36 -2.70 14.16
C LEU A 88 -8.59 -2.90 15.05
N SER A 89 -8.45 -2.73 16.35
CA SER A 89 -9.54 -2.84 17.34
C SER A 89 -10.70 -1.85 17.14
N ILE A 90 -10.54 -0.87 16.25
CA ILE A 90 -11.54 0.14 15.95
C ILE A 90 -12.51 -0.41 14.89
N GLN A 91 -13.61 -0.97 15.36
CA GLN A 91 -14.58 -1.81 14.63
C GLN A 91 -15.18 -1.21 13.33
N LYS A 92 -15.10 0.10 13.10
CA LYS A 92 -15.88 0.77 12.03
C LYS A 92 -15.33 0.59 10.61
N CYS A 93 -14.12 0.08 10.44
CA CYS A 93 -13.47 -0.07 9.13
C CYS A 93 -13.10 -1.53 8.80
N MET A 94 -13.69 -2.49 9.52
CA MET A 94 -13.42 -3.91 9.30
C MET A 94 -14.23 -4.44 8.12
N VAL A 95 -13.55 -5.15 7.23
CA VAL A 95 -14.17 -5.94 6.16
C VAL A 95 -14.00 -7.40 6.55
N GLU A 96 -15.12 -8.12 6.67
CA GLU A 96 -15.11 -9.55 6.99
C GLU A 96 -14.48 -10.38 5.85
N ALA A 97 -13.92 -11.54 6.18
CA ALA A 97 -13.20 -12.37 5.23
C ALA A 97 -14.04 -12.80 4.02
N ASP A 98 -15.34 -13.08 4.22
CA ASP A 98 -16.28 -13.36 3.13
C ASP A 98 -16.37 -12.20 2.14
N GLN A 99 -16.42 -10.97 2.66
CA GLN A 99 -16.49 -9.77 1.84
C GLN A 99 -15.15 -9.48 1.14
N ILE A 100 -14.02 -9.82 1.76
CA ILE A 100 -12.70 -9.76 1.12
C ILE A 100 -12.65 -10.73 -0.07
N TYR A 101 -13.13 -11.96 0.11
CA TYR A 101 -13.22 -12.94 -0.96
C TYR A 101 -14.09 -12.43 -2.12
N GLU A 102 -15.32 -11.98 -1.83
CA GLU A 102 -16.24 -11.43 -2.83
C GLU A 102 -15.65 -10.26 -3.63
N ASN A 103 -14.83 -9.42 -2.97
CA ASN A 103 -14.17 -8.28 -3.62
C ASN A 103 -12.94 -8.66 -4.46
N SER A 104 -12.35 -9.83 -4.23
CA SER A 104 -11.06 -10.23 -4.81
C SER A 104 -11.15 -11.40 -5.79
N LYS A 105 -12.23 -12.21 -5.74
CA LYS A 105 -12.40 -13.43 -6.54
C LYS A 105 -12.32 -13.25 -8.06
N ASP A 106 -12.63 -12.06 -8.57
CA ASP A 106 -12.56 -11.76 -10.01
C ASP A 106 -11.11 -11.57 -10.51
N GLU A 107 -10.17 -11.28 -9.61
CA GLU A 107 -8.78 -10.94 -9.94
C GLU A 107 -7.78 -11.99 -9.42
N LEU A 108 -8.14 -12.76 -8.40
CA LEU A 108 -7.36 -13.90 -7.91
C LEU A 108 -7.79 -15.20 -8.61
N GLN A 109 -6.84 -16.10 -8.80
CA GLN A 109 -7.14 -17.44 -9.30
C GLN A 109 -7.56 -18.35 -8.15
N GLU A 110 -8.63 -19.12 -8.36
CA GLU A 110 -9.05 -20.15 -7.41
C GLU A 110 -7.91 -21.13 -7.13
N ASN A 111 -7.76 -21.58 -5.88
CA ASN A 111 -6.69 -22.46 -5.41
C ASN A 111 -5.26 -21.89 -5.52
N ALA A 112 -5.07 -20.60 -5.85
CA ALA A 112 -3.76 -19.97 -5.86
C ALA A 112 -3.14 -19.91 -4.45
N THR A 113 -1.81 -19.88 -4.39
CA THR A 113 -1.08 -19.57 -3.16
C THR A 113 -1.15 -18.07 -2.90
N VAL A 114 -1.60 -17.71 -1.69
CA VAL A 114 -1.80 -16.32 -1.30
C VAL A 114 -1.08 -16.04 0.02
N PHE A 115 -0.14 -15.10 -0.02
CA PHE A 115 0.54 -14.62 1.16
C PHE A 115 -0.29 -13.57 1.90
N VAL A 116 -0.52 -13.76 3.19
CA VAL A 116 -1.32 -12.86 4.02
C VAL A 116 -0.42 -12.13 5.03
N ALA A 117 -0.14 -10.86 4.76
CA ALA A 117 0.47 -9.95 5.73
C ALA A 117 -0.62 -9.44 6.69
N THR A 118 -0.56 -9.86 7.95
CA THR A 118 -1.59 -9.52 8.94
C THR A 118 -1.05 -9.44 10.36
N ASP A 119 -1.65 -8.57 11.17
CA ASP A 119 -1.47 -8.53 12.62
C ASP A 119 -2.45 -9.44 13.37
N HIS A 120 -3.40 -10.06 12.66
CA HIS A 120 -4.44 -10.87 13.27
C HIS A 120 -4.01 -12.33 13.45
N LYS A 121 -4.20 -12.87 14.66
CA LYS A 121 -3.75 -14.22 15.04
C LYS A 121 -4.83 -15.29 14.92
N GLU A 122 -6.10 -14.91 14.85
CA GLU A 122 -7.21 -15.86 14.91
C GLU A 122 -7.44 -16.51 13.54
N LYS A 123 -7.06 -17.78 13.42
CA LYS A 123 -7.27 -18.59 12.21
C LYS A 123 -8.73 -18.69 11.74
N PRO A 124 -9.76 -18.72 12.63
CA PRO A 124 -11.16 -18.78 12.19
C PRO A 124 -11.59 -17.63 11.27
N PHE A 125 -11.03 -16.43 11.45
CA PHE A 125 -11.32 -15.29 10.59
C PHE A 125 -10.96 -15.58 9.12
N PHE A 126 -9.83 -16.24 8.88
CA PHE A 126 -9.35 -16.51 7.53
C PHE A 126 -10.00 -17.73 6.87
N LYS A 127 -10.92 -18.42 7.55
CA LYS A 127 -11.52 -19.66 7.05
C LYS A 127 -12.18 -19.45 5.68
N ALA A 128 -12.98 -18.40 5.53
CA ALA A 128 -13.63 -18.07 4.26
C ALA A 128 -12.64 -17.93 3.10
N LEU A 129 -11.47 -17.35 3.35
CA LEU A 129 -10.42 -17.21 2.34
C LEU A 129 -9.65 -18.53 2.14
N ALA A 130 -9.45 -19.31 3.20
CA ALA A 130 -8.76 -20.60 3.17
C ALA A 130 -9.56 -21.69 2.44
N ASP A 131 -10.89 -21.55 2.39
CA ASP A 131 -11.76 -22.47 1.64
C ASP A 131 -11.56 -22.32 0.11
N HIS A 132 -11.02 -21.17 -0.35
CA HIS A 132 -10.80 -20.85 -1.77
C HIS A 132 -9.32 -20.77 -2.18
N TYR A 133 -8.43 -20.44 -1.24
CA TYR A 133 -7.02 -20.16 -1.50
C TYR A 133 -6.08 -20.94 -0.59
N ASP A 134 -4.86 -21.18 -1.06
CA ASP A 134 -3.77 -21.68 -0.22
C ASP A 134 -3.12 -20.54 0.55
N LEU A 135 -3.67 -20.23 1.72
CA LEU A 135 -3.17 -19.16 2.57
C LEU A 135 -1.86 -19.56 3.25
N VAL A 136 -0.88 -18.67 3.15
CA VAL A 136 0.38 -18.75 3.88
C VAL A 136 0.66 -17.46 4.63
N PHE A 137 1.23 -17.60 5.82
CA PHE A 137 1.54 -16.49 6.71
C PHE A 137 3.04 -16.46 6.98
N LEU A 138 3.55 -15.31 7.41
CA LEU A 138 4.96 -15.18 7.79
C LEU A 138 5.36 -16.20 8.87
N SER A 139 4.43 -16.54 9.77
CA SER A 139 4.62 -17.54 10.82
C SER A 139 4.85 -18.97 10.34
N ASP A 140 4.56 -19.26 9.06
CA ASP A 140 4.79 -20.58 8.46
C ASP A 140 6.25 -20.76 8.02
N PHE A 141 7.03 -19.68 7.98
CA PHE A 141 8.41 -19.62 7.48
C PHE A 141 9.41 -19.29 8.60
N LYS A 142 9.26 -19.96 9.76
CA LYS A 142 10.11 -19.69 10.94
C LYS A 142 11.58 -20.02 10.72
N GLU A 143 11.86 -21.05 9.93
CA GLU A 143 13.23 -21.47 9.64
C GLU A 143 13.95 -20.44 8.77
N GLU A 144 13.24 -19.83 7.81
CA GLU A 144 13.74 -18.78 6.94
C GLU A 144 14.02 -17.48 7.70
N LEU A 145 13.32 -17.28 8.82
CA LEU A 145 13.43 -16.14 9.73
C LEU A 145 14.32 -16.43 10.94
N LYS A 146 15.00 -17.59 10.96
CA LYS A 146 15.96 -17.91 12.01
C LYS A 146 17.03 -16.82 12.08
N ASP A 147 17.34 -16.41 13.31
CA ASP A 147 18.33 -15.38 13.64
C ASP A 147 17.97 -13.94 13.22
N VAL A 148 16.77 -13.69 12.70
CA VAL A 148 16.31 -12.33 12.34
C VAL A 148 15.62 -11.66 13.53
N ASN A 149 15.92 -10.39 13.75
CA ASN A 149 15.26 -9.60 14.79
C ASN A 149 13.73 -9.55 14.57
N THR A 150 12.94 -9.93 15.59
CA THR A 150 11.47 -9.95 15.50
C THR A 150 10.86 -8.57 15.25
N ASN A 151 11.56 -7.49 15.62
CA ASN A 151 11.15 -6.12 15.29
C ASN A 151 11.16 -5.85 13.78
N TYR A 152 11.84 -6.69 12.98
CA TYR A 152 11.89 -6.58 11.53
C TYR A 152 10.74 -7.29 10.82
N PHE A 153 9.94 -8.10 11.52
CA PHE A 153 8.91 -8.92 10.88
C PHE A 153 7.87 -8.09 10.12
N GLY A 154 7.46 -6.93 10.66
CA GLY A 154 6.54 -6.04 9.97
C GLY A 154 7.11 -5.44 8.68
N MET A 155 8.43 -5.23 8.59
CA MET A 155 9.10 -4.77 7.37
C MET A 155 9.31 -5.92 6.37
N ILE A 156 9.57 -7.12 6.88
CA ILE A 156 9.68 -8.34 6.06
C ILE A 156 8.33 -8.65 5.41
N ASP A 157 7.23 -8.59 6.16
CA ASP A 157 5.86 -8.75 5.65
C ASP A 157 5.59 -7.83 4.45
N GLN A 158 6.00 -6.55 4.55
CA GLN A 158 5.86 -5.57 3.47
C GLN A 158 6.59 -6.00 2.21
N LEU A 159 7.85 -6.41 2.37
CA LEU A 159 8.67 -6.85 1.26
C LEU A 159 8.14 -8.14 0.63
N VAL A 160 7.71 -9.11 1.43
CA VAL A 160 7.17 -10.38 0.93
C VAL A 160 5.85 -10.13 0.18
N ALA A 161 4.92 -9.37 0.77
CA ALA A 161 3.65 -9.03 0.12
C ALA A 161 3.86 -8.26 -1.19
N SER A 162 4.87 -7.37 -1.26
CA SER A 162 5.18 -6.65 -2.49
C SER A 162 5.65 -7.51 -3.66
N ARG A 163 6.06 -8.76 -3.40
CA ARG A 163 6.48 -9.69 -4.46
C ARG A 163 5.33 -10.52 -5.02
N GLY A 164 4.12 -10.36 -4.49
CA GLY A 164 2.92 -10.96 -5.05
C GLY A 164 2.65 -10.47 -6.47
N ARG A 165 2.04 -11.31 -7.30
CA ARG A 165 1.60 -10.96 -8.66
C ARG A 165 0.46 -9.96 -8.61
N VAL A 166 -0.55 -10.24 -7.79
CA VAL A 166 -1.64 -9.33 -7.43
C VAL A 166 -1.54 -9.00 -5.93
N PHE A 167 -1.75 -7.72 -5.59
CA PHE A 167 -1.73 -7.23 -4.22
C PHE A 167 -3.05 -6.53 -3.86
N PHE A 168 -3.65 -6.95 -2.76
CA PHE A 168 -4.85 -6.36 -2.18
C PHE A 168 -4.55 -5.81 -0.78
N GLY A 169 -4.85 -4.54 -0.52
CA GLY A 169 -4.64 -3.91 0.79
C GLY A 169 -5.71 -2.88 1.18
N CYS A 170 -5.73 -2.49 2.46
CA CYS A 170 -6.78 -1.62 3.05
C CYS A 170 -6.57 -0.09 2.87
N THR A 171 -7.64 0.66 2.54
CA THR A 171 -7.61 2.05 2.02
C THR A 171 -7.04 3.16 2.90
N LEU A 172 -7.07 3.01 4.21
CA LEU A 172 -6.76 4.10 5.14
C LEU A 172 -5.58 3.80 6.07
N GLN A 173 -4.75 2.80 5.75
CA GLN A 173 -3.72 2.32 6.68
C GLN A 173 -2.31 2.71 6.24
N LEU A 174 -1.53 3.21 7.20
CA LEU A 174 -0.15 3.69 7.09
C LEU A 174 0.83 2.70 6.43
N PHE A 175 0.56 1.40 6.54
CA PHE A 175 1.30 0.33 5.88
C PHE A 175 1.25 0.42 4.35
N ARG A 176 0.25 1.12 3.79
CA ARG A 176 0.22 1.41 2.36
C ARG A 176 1.39 2.26 1.91
N VAL A 177 1.97 3.14 2.73
CA VAL A 177 3.01 4.05 2.23
C VAL A 177 4.28 3.29 1.83
N SER A 178 4.68 2.28 2.61
CA SER A 178 5.77 1.37 2.22
C SER A 178 5.36 0.44 1.08
N SER A 179 4.09 0.04 1.02
CA SER A 179 3.56 -0.72 -0.12
C SER A 179 3.45 0.12 -1.39
N PHE A 180 3.27 1.45 -1.31
CA PHE A 180 3.24 2.41 -2.42
C PHE A 180 4.65 2.65 -2.97
N VAL A 181 5.65 2.66 -2.08
CA VAL A 181 7.07 2.56 -2.46
C VAL A 181 7.31 1.27 -3.25
N CYS A 182 6.67 0.16 -2.88
CA CYS A 182 6.74 -1.12 -3.60
C CYS A 182 5.90 -1.19 -4.89
N GLU A 183 4.71 -0.59 -4.92
CA GLU A 183 3.80 -0.52 -6.07
C GLU A 183 4.46 0.14 -7.28
N ASP A 184 5.32 1.14 -7.05
CA ASP A 184 6.08 1.78 -8.12
C ASP A 184 7.37 1.01 -8.49
N ILE A 185 7.88 0.12 -7.62
CA ILE A 185 9.00 -0.79 -7.91
C ILE A 185 8.54 -1.96 -8.80
N THR A 186 7.31 -2.41 -8.67
CA THR A 186 6.72 -3.47 -9.49
C THR A 186 5.66 -2.89 -10.42
N ARG A 187 6.03 -2.46 -11.65
CA ARG A 187 5.07 -2.13 -12.73
C ARG A 187 4.20 -3.34 -13.09
N ARG A 188 3.23 -3.71 -12.26
CA ARG A 188 2.22 -4.74 -12.50
C ARG A 188 0.85 -4.15 -12.13
N ARG A 189 -0.20 -4.63 -12.81
CA ARG A 189 -1.58 -4.09 -12.74
C ARG A 189 -2.07 -4.03 -11.29
N ILE A 190 -2.05 -2.85 -10.68
CA ILE A 190 -2.85 -2.56 -9.49
C ILE A 190 -4.17 -1.96 -10.01
N ARG A 191 -5.27 -2.63 -9.72
CA ARG A 191 -6.61 -2.22 -10.15
C ARG A 191 -7.38 -1.72 -8.93
N TRP A 192 -7.53 -0.41 -8.84
CA TRP A 192 -8.28 0.24 -7.77
C TRP A 192 -9.78 0.20 -8.08
N ARG A 193 -10.54 -0.63 -7.36
CA ARG A 193 -12.00 -0.48 -7.27
C ARG A 193 -12.33 0.26 -5.97
N ALA A 194 -12.89 1.47 -6.10
CA ALA A 194 -13.50 2.19 -5.00
C ALA A 194 -14.80 1.48 -4.60
N GLY A 195 -14.69 0.41 -3.81
CA GLY A 195 -15.81 -0.10 -3.04
C GLY A 195 -16.03 0.82 -1.85
N ILE A 196 -17.19 1.49 -1.82
CA ILE A 196 -17.74 2.27 -0.70
C ILE A 196 -17.24 3.73 -0.61
N ALA A 197 -17.70 4.57 -1.55
CA ALA A 197 -17.99 6.00 -1.33
C ALA A 197 -18.95 6.58 -2.40
N ALA A 198 -19.79 5.74 -3.04
CA ALA A 198 -20.61 6.14 -4.18
C ALA A 198 -22.03 6.61 -3.80
N SER A 199 -22.22 7.18 -2.61
CA SER A 199 -23.54 7.67 -2.18
C SER A 199 -23.70 9.19 -2.17
N PHE A 200 -22.66 9.99 -2.49
CA PHE A 200 -22.76 11.45 -2.38
C PHE A 200 -22.07 12.29 -3.46
N LEU A 201 -21.61 11.72 -4.58
CA LEU A 201 -21.08 12.53 -5.68
C LEU A 201 -21.60 12.04 -7.03
N ASN A 202 -22.33 12.92 -7.72
CA ASN A 202 -22.77 12.74 -9.11
C ASN A 202 -21.57 12.42 -10.03
N PRO A 203 -21.67 11.41 -10.90
CA PRO A 203 -20.55 11.02 -11.76
C PRO A 203 -20.38 11.99 -12.95
N ILE A 204 -19.35 12.85 -12.88
CA ILE A 204 -18.81 13.48 -14.09
C ILE A 204 -18.05 12.40 -14.86
N THR A 205 -18.61 12.02 -16.01
CA THR A 205 -18.06 11.01 -16.91
C THR A 205 -16.95 11.63 -17.76
N ILE A 206 -15.68 11.40 -17.44
CA ILE A 206 -14.56 11.78 -18.32
C ILE A 206 -14.31 10.64 -19.32
N ARG A 207 -14.85 10.79 -20.52
CA ARG A 207 -14.55 9.95 -21.69
C ARG A 207 -13.29 10.50 -22.37
N ALA A 208 -12.18 9.78 -22.28
CA ALA A 208 -10.98 10.09 -23.05
C ALA A 208 -11.24 9.85 -24.55
N ARG A 209 -11.29 10.91 -25.35
CA ARG A 209 -11.35 10.84 -26.82
C ARG A 209 -10.05 11.42 -27.40
N LYS A 210 -9.28 10.56 -28.09
CA LYS A 210 -8.25 10.97 -29.05
C LYS A 210 -8.88 11.83 -30.15
N ARG A 211 -8.41 13.07 -30.37
CA ARG A 211 -8.03 13.64 -31.68
C ARG A 211 -7.68 15.12 -31.61
N ASN A 212 -6.66 15.47 -32.40
CA ASN A 212 -6.15 16.79 -32.76
C ASN A 212 -7.24 17.83 -33.11
N ARG A 213 -7.17 19.02 -32.52
CA ARG A 213 -7.07 20.32 -33.21
C ARG A 213 -7.11 21.49 -32.20
N CYS A 214 -6.32 22.52 -32.49
CA CYS A 214 -6.31 23.82 -31.81
C CYS A 214 -7.68 24.50 -31.81
N ILE A 215 -8.14 25.01 -30.67
CA ILE A 215 -8.96 26.24 -30.55
C ILE A 215 -8.56 26.94 -29.25
N ASN A 216 -8.32 28.25 -29.38
CA ASN A 216 -8.10 29.24 -28.34
C ASN A 216 -9.47 29.66 -27.80
N LEU A 217 -9.73 29.63 -26.48
CA LEU A 217 -10.80 30.44 -25.89
C LEU A 217 -10.67 30.61 -24.37
N THR A 218 -10.40 31.86 -24.04
CA THR A 218 -10.49 32.58 -22.77
C THR A 218 -11.86 32.43 -22.10
N ARG A 219 -11.88 32.57 -20.77
CA ARG A 219 -13.02 32.73 -19.82
C ARG A 219 -13.57 31.45 -19.19
N LEU A 220 -13.26 31.29 -17.91
CA LEU A 220 -14.26 31.22 -16.84
C LEU A 220 -13.58 31.53 -15.50
N CYS A 221 -13.59 32.83 -15.16
CA CYS A 221 -13.38 33.36 -13.83
C CYS A 221 -14.75 33.46 -13.13
N ASN A 222 -14.73 33.27 -11.82
CA ASN A 222 -15.68 33.70 -10.78
C ASN A 222 -16.81 32.74 -10.32
N PHE A 223 -17.08 32.86 -9.00
CA PHE A 223 -17.98 32.15 -8.08
C PHE A 223 -17.35 30.91 -7.42
N LEU A 224 -17.12 30.81 -6.09
CA LEU A 224 -17.62 31.53 -4.91
C LEU A 224 -16.55 31.45 -3.79
N ILE A 225 -16.25 32.57 -3.13
CA ILE A 225 -15.47 32.66 -1.88
C ILE A 225 -16.42 33.15 -0.77
N THR A 226 -16.21 32.59 0.43
CA THR A 226 -16.60 33.03 1.80
C THR A 226 -18.06 32.96 2.24
N HIS A 227 -18.33 32.13 3.26
CA HIS A 227 -18.62 32.59 4.63
C HIS A 227 -18.73 31.39 5.59
N VAL A 228 -17.80 31.23 6.55
CA VAL A 228 -18.08 30.62 7.86
C VAL A 228 -17.31 31.41 8.92
N SER A 229 -18.09 32.01 9.81
CA SER A 229 -17.71 32.87 10.92
C SER A 229 -17.09 32.08 12.08
N PHE A 230 -16.04 32.65 12.65
CA PHE A 230 -15.45 32.30 13.94
C PHE A 230 -16.41 32.70 15.08
N GLN A 231 -16.67 31.80 16.03
CA GLN A 231 -17.16 32.15 17.37
C GLN A 231 -16.14 31.68 18.40
N SER A 232 -15.53 32.65 19.06
CA SER A 232 -14.73 32.54 20.26
C SER A 232 -15.62 32.19 21.46
N ALA A 233 -15.26 31.15 22.21
CA ALA A 233 -15.75 30.97 23.57
C ALA A 233 -14.66 31.48 24.53
N GLY A 234 -14.97 32.57 25.21
CA GLY A 234 -14.21 33.11 26.34
C GLY A 234 -14.69 32.51 27.66
N GLU A 235 -13.81 32.66 28.64
CA GLU A 235 -13.85 32.20 30.04
C GLU A 235 -15.08 32.68 30.82
N ILE A 236 -15.59 31.79 31.69
CA ILE A 236 -15.88 32.02 33.13
C ILE A 236 -15.50 30.73 33.86
#